data_AF-A0A0C2FCP8-F1
#
_entry.id   AF-A0A0C2FCP8-F1
#
_cell.length_a   1.000
_cell.length_b   1.000
_cell.length_c   1.000
_cell.angle_alpha   90.00
_cell.angle_beta   90.00
_cell.angle_gamma   90.00
#
_symmetry.space_group_name_H-M   'P 1'
#
loop_
_entity.id
_entity.type
_entity.pdbx_description
1 polymer ?
#
loop_
_entity_poly.entity_id
_entity_poly.type
_entity_poly.pdbx_seq_one_letter_code
_entity_poly.pdbx_strand_id
1 'polypeptide(L)'
;ARRIITDYLATDPDSKTNRLTTEQFFRLLGKDGLFVLQQMALNLGDIPASYLSIAMRNVGEHWIEENQDHNLIVDEKQPLKNFKSV
;
A
#
# COMPACT_ATOMS: atom_id res chain seq x y z
N ALA A 1 -9.04 10.77 12.95
CA ALA A 1 -8.04 10.34 11.95
C ALA A 1 -8.52 10.40 10.50
N ARG A 2 -9.44 9.53 10.05
CA ARG A 2 -9.71 9.31 8.60
C ARG A 2 -9.95 10.60 7.80
N ARG A 3 -10.85 11.47 8.28
CA ARG A 3 -11.17 12.74 7.61
C ARG A 3 -9.93 13.62 7.38
N ILE A 4 -9.14 13.86 8.42
CA ILE A 4 -7.93 14.69 8.35
C ILE A 4 -6.93 14.10 7.35
N ILE A 5 -6.74 12.78 7.37
CA ILE A 5 -5.80 12.12 6.45
C ILE A 5 -6.34 12.17 5.01
N THR A 6 -7.65 12.03 4.80
CA THR A 6 -8.27 12.26 3.48
C THR A 6 -7.97 13.67 2.97
N ASP A 7 -8.11 14.68 3.83
CA ASP A 7 -7.84 16.08 3.48
C ASP A 7 -6.35 16.26 3.10
N TYR A 8 -5.42 15.64 3.83
CA TYR A 8 -4.01 15.64 3.47
C TYR A 8 -3.74 14.99 2.11
N LEU A 9 -4.32 13.82 1.84
CA LEU A 9 -4.14 13.11 0.59
C LEU A 9 -4.72 13.85 -0.63
N ALA A 10 -5.68 14.76 -0.41
CA ALA A 10 -6.23 15.62 -1.44
C ALA A 10 -5.30 16.79 -1.81
N THR A 11 -4.27 17.07 -0.99
CA THR A 11 -3.23 18.08 -1.28
C THR A 11 -2.05 17.54 -2.10
N ASP A 12 -2.10 16.25 -2.47
CA ASP A 12 -1.04 15.64 -3.26
C ASP A 12 -0.89 16.33 -4.63
N PRO A 13 0.29 16.89 -4.95
CA PRO A 13 0.50 17.63 -6.20
C PRO A 13 0.55 16.74 -7.44
N ASP A 14 0.78 15.44 -7.27
CA ASP A 14 0.88 14.49 -8.36
C ASP A 14 -0.51 13.84 -8.61
N SER A 15 -0.88 13.64 -9.87
CA SER A 15 -2.20 13.11 -10.27
C SER A 15 -2.04 11.80 -11.04
N LYS A 16 -1.05 10.98 -10.68
CA LYS A 16 -0.87 9.65 -11.27
C LYS A 16 -2.15 8.82 -11.19
N THR A 17 -2.52 8.23 -12.31
CA THR A 17 -3.74 7.43 -12.49
C THR A 17 -3.70 6.07 -11.80
N ASN A 18 -2.51 5.55 -11.48
CA ASN A 18 -2.31 4.23 -10.87
C ASN A 18 -2.12 4.25 -9.35
N ARG A 19 -2.58 5.32 -8.68
CA ARG A 19 -2.40 5.45 -7.24
C ARG A 19 -3.36 4.62 -6.41
N LEU A 20 -2.94 4.27 -5.20
CA LEU A 20 -3.84 3.70 -4.20
C LEU A 20 -4.98 4.69 -3.94
N THR A 21 -6.21 4.20 -4.07
CA THR A 21 -7.36 4.94 -3.59
C THR A 21 -7.23 5.18 -2.08
N THR A 22 -7.85 6.26 -1.58
CA THR A 22 -7.85 6.58 -0.14
C THR A 22 -8.31 5.40 0.72
N GLU A 23 -9.30 4.65 0.27
CA GLU A 23 -9.80 3.45 0.93
C GLU A 23 -8.79 2.31 0.94
N GLN A 24 -8.08 2.07 -0.16
CA GLN A 24 -7.01 1.06 -0.21
C GLN A 24 -5.86 1.45 0.70
N PHE A 25 -5.47 2.73 0.71
CA PHE A 25 -4.46 3.24 1.62
C PHE A 25 -4.84 3.04 3.09
N PHE A 26 -6.10 3.33 3.47
CA PHE A 26 -6.57 3.08 4.82
C PHE A 26 -6.61 1.59 5.20
N ARG A 27 -6.87 0.70 4.25
CA ARG A 27 -6.80 -0.75 4.49
C ARG A 27 -5.35 -1.18 4.70
N LEU A 28 -4.43 -0.66 3.89
CA LEU A 28 -3.00 -0.95 3.99
C LEU A 28 -2.42 -0.49 5.33
N LEU A 29 -2.75 0.73 5.77
CA LEU A 29 -2.31 1.26 7.08
C LEU A 29 -2.85 0.48 8.28
N GLY A 30 -4.04 -0.12 8.14
CA GLY A 30 -4.75 -0.73 9.24
C GLY A 30 -5.13 0.25 10.35
N LYS A 31 -5.52 -0.28 11.52
CA LYS A 31 -5.93 0.54 12.68
C LYS A 31 -4.75 1.29 13.29
N ASP A 32 -3.57 0.65 13.35
CA ASP A 32 -2.39 1.19 14.02
C ASP A 32 -1.76 2.33 13.20
N GLY A 33 -1.56 2.14 11.90
CA GLY A 33 -0.99 3.17 11.03
C GLY A 33 -1.85 4.43 10.99
N LEU A 34 -3.18 4.26 11.00
CA LEU A 34 -4.13 5.37 11.05
C LEU A 34 -4.04 6.15 12.37
N PHE A 35 -3.85 5.45 13.49
CA PHE A 35 -3.64 6.07 14.79
C PHE A 35 -2.30 6.80 14.85
N VAL A 36 -1.23 6.18 14.36
CA VAL A 36 0.12 6.80 14.30
C VAL A 36 0.10 8.09 13.49
N LEU A 37 -0.50 8.09 12.31
CA LEU A 37 -0.61 9.32 11.50
C LEU A 37 -1.39 10.43 12.21
N GLN A 38 -2.44 10.08 12.96
CA GLN A 38 -3.12 11.06 13.79
C GLN A 38 -2.21 11.62 14.89
N GLN A 39 -1.40 10.78 15.54
CA GLN A 39 -0.44 11.26 16.55
C GLN A 39 0.67 12.11 15.93
N MET A 40 1.10 11.80 14.70
CA MET A 40 2.08 12.63 13.99
C MET A 40 1.51 14.02 13.71
N ALA A 41 0.26 14.12 13.24
CA ALA A 41 -0.41 15.41 13.07
C ALA A 41 -0.49 16.22 14.36
N LEU A 42 -0.81 15.57 15.49
CA LEU A 42 -0.91 16.24 16.80
C LEU A 42 0.44 16.74 17.32
N ASN A 43 1.54 16.01 17.09
CA ASN A 43 2.85 16.32 17.67
C ASN A 43 3.75 17.16 16.75
N LEU A 44 3.67 16.95 15.43
CA LEU A 44 4.50 17.63 14.44
C LEU A 44 3.77 18.77 13.72
N GLY A 45 2.43 18.73 13.72
CA GLY A 45 1.57 19.65 12.98
C GLY A 45 1.11 19.11 11.63
N ASP A 46 0.14 19.83 11.04
CA ASP A 46 -0.57 19.36 9.84
C ASP A 46 0.31 19.29 8.59
N ILE A 47 1.17 20.29 8.37
CA ILE A 47 2.03 20.37 7.17
C ILE A 47 3.00 19.18 7.07
N PRO A 48 3.82 18.86 8.09
CA PRO A 48 4.70 17.69 8.00
C PRO A 48 3.91 16.38 7.95
N ALA A 49 2.76 16.28 8.63
CA ALA A 49 1.93 15.08 8.61
C ALA A 49 1.26 14.85 7.24
N SER A 50 0.93 15.90 6.49
CA SER A 50 0.37 15.77 5.16
C SER A 50 1.39 15.20 4.17
N TYR A 51 2.62 15.72 4.17
CA TYR A 51 3.73 15.17 3.38
C TYR A 51 4.01 13.71 3.73
N LEU A 52 4.03 13.37 5.03
CA LEU A 52 4.21 11.99 5.49
C LEU A 52 3.10 11.07 4.97
N SER A 53 1.84 11.50 5.07
CA SER A 53 0.69 10.71 4.61
C SER A 53 0.74 10.42 3.11
N ILE A 54 1.12 11.43 2.32
CA ILE A 54 1.31 11.30 0.86
C ILE A 54 2.48 10.35 0.55
N ALA A 55 3.61 10.52 1.21
CA ALA A 55 4.79 9.67 1.01
C ALA A 55 4.48 8.20 1.34
N MET A 56 3.77 7.94 2.45
CA MET A 56 3.36 6.60 2.84
C MET A 56 2.41 5.96 1.82
N ARG A 57 1.53 6.73 1.17
CA ARG A 57 0.68 6.21 0.10
C ARG A 57 1.50 5.76 -1.11
N ASN A 58 2.46 6.59 -1.54
CA ASN A 58 3.33 6.27 -2.67
C ASN A 58 4.19 5.02 -2.40
N VAL A 59 4.75 4.88 -1.19
CA VAL A 59 5.52 3.68 -0.80
C VAL A 59 4.60 2.45 -0.69
N GLY A 60 3.38 2.65 -0.21
CA GLY A 60 2.40 1.58 -0.09
C GLY A 60 1.97 0.97 -1.43
N GLU A 61 1.95 1.76 -2.50
CA GLU A 61 1.74 1.29 -3.87
C GLU A 61 2.79 0.24 -4.25
N HIS A 62 4.07 0.59 -4.10
CA HIS A 62 5.18 -0.31 -4.40
C HIS A 62 5.15 -1.58 -3.55
N TRP A 63 4.78 -1.46 -2.27
CA TRP A 63 4.67 -2.63 -1.39
C TRP A 63 3.59 -3.61 -1.88
N ILE A 64 2.44 -3.12 -2.36
CA ILE A 64 1.39 -4.00 -2.89
C ILE A 64 1.82 -4.64 -4.22
N GLU A 65 2.49 -3.90 -5.09
CA GLU A 65 3.03 -4.40 -6.37
C GLU A 65 4.03 -5.56 -6.13
N GLU A 66 5.02 -5.37 -5.26
CA GLU A 66 6.05 -6.38 -4.96
C GLU A 66 5.46 -7.65 -4.31
N ASN A 67 4.41 -7.51 -3.49
CA ASN A 67 3.76 -8.64 -2.83
C ASN A 67 2.80 -9.42 -3.75
N GLN A 68 2.35 -8.84 -4.86
CA GLN A 68 1.60 -9.57 -5.88
C GLN A 68 2.50 -10.49 -6.70
N ASP A 69 3.72 -10.05 -7.03
CA ASP A 69 4.69 -10.84 -7.79
C ASP A 69 5.18 -12.09 -7.03
N HIS A 70 5.20 -12.06 -5.69
CA HIS A 70 5.54 -13.23 -4.86
C HIS A 70 4.43 -14.27 -4.73
N ASN A 71 3.20 -13.97 -5.14
CA ASN A 71 2.07 -14.91 -5.11
C ASN A 71 1.84 -15.65 -6.44
N LEU A 72 2.67 -15.42 -7.46
CA LEU A 72 2.76 -16.26 -8.65
C LEU A 72 3.59 -17.52 -8.34
N ILE A 73 3.06 -18.40 -7.49
CA ILE A 73 3.53 -19.78 -7.48
C ILE A 73 3.18 -20.35 -8.86
N VAL A 74 4.21 -20.55 -9.69
CA VAL A 74 4.12 -21.24 -10.97
C VAL A 74 3.64 -22.67 -10.69
N ASP A 75 2.34 -22.90 -10.74
CA ASP A 75 1.73 -24.24 -10.74
C ASP A 75 1.88 -24.84 -12.15
N GLU A 76 3.10 -24.88 -12.69
CA GLU A 76 3.42 -25.86 -13.71
C GLU A 76 3.72 -27.17 -12.98
N LYS A 77 2.65 -27.92 -12.70
CA LYS A 77 2.77 -29.37 -12.55
C LYS A 77 3.34 -29.92 -13.85
N GLN A 78 4.67 -29.93 -13.97
CA GLN A 78 5.31 -30.71 -15.01
C GLN A 78 4.91 -32.17 -14.78
N PRO A 79 4.24 -32.81 -15.74
CA PRO A 79 3.95 -34.23 -15.60
C PRO A 79 5.28 -34.96 -15.54
N LEU A 80 5.52 -35.66 -14.43
CA LEU A 80 6.62 -36.61 -14.31
C LEU A 80 6.51 -37.55 -15.51
N LYS A 81 7.46 -37.47 -16.45
CA LYS A 81 7.52 -38.39 -17.59
C LYS A 81 7.50 -39.79 -17.01
N ASN A 82 6.43 -40.53 -17.30
CA ASN A 82 6.25 -41.92 -16.92
C ASN A 82 7.41 -42.74 -17.48
N PHE A 83 8.46 -42.92 -16.70
CA PHE A 83 9.45 -43.95 -16.94
C PHE A 83 8.91 -45.25 -16.33
N LYS A 84 8.15 -46.01 -17.12
CA LYS A 84 8.02 -47.47 -16.98
C LYS A 84 7.98 -48.06 -18.38
N SER A 85 9.08 -48.71 -18.78
CA SER A 85 9.30 -50.17 -18.68
C SER A 85 8.59 -50.92 -19.80
N VAL A 86 9.33 -51.38 -20.81
CA VAL A 86 9.83 -52.76 -21.02
C VAL A 86 10.99 -52.67 -22.01
#